data_AF-A0AA52AVV2-F1
#
_entry.id   AF-A0AA52AVV2-F1
#
_cell.length_a   1.000
_cell.length_b   1.000
_cell.length_c   1.000
_cell.angle_alpha   90.00
_cell.angle_beta   90.00
_cell.angle_gamma   90.00
#
_symmetry.space_group_name_H-M   'P 1'
#
loop_
_entity.id
_entity.type
_entity.pdbx_description
1 polymer ?
#
loop_
_entity_poly.entity_id
_entity_poly.type
_entity_poly.pdbx_seq_one_letter_code
_entity_poly.pdbx_strand_id
1 'polypeptide(L)'
;MTDTATMAGLDPATLADVLRLAGSPDLDRIQEQIRRTGGCSDPIHLQGSTVTRDAVTGYVLHSYSTDTEPGGRLRIACGNRRASRCPSCAWTYAGDTYHLIRAGLVGDPAKGTPHTIRDHPRVFATLTAPSFGPVHNRPGNRPCACGTRHAEDAPELGTPLDPDSYDYAGAVLWNNHASDLWRYFTIYLRREIARRAGLTQKDAREQSRVSFGKVAEYQKRGAVHFHAVIRFDGPDGPDSPPPAWATLDVLTDSIRAAAARVAVDVPPAGDEPTRVLRWGTQLDVQPIGAFGHGEEITEQAVASYVAKYATKAAETTGTVDRRIGNKEALALLGVPDHPARLIAACLDLHALYPDRKLRDWAHMLGFRGHFSTKSRRYSTTLGALRQTRADYRAAQQRAALGLPDPDETPEATTLTLAHWTYAGHGHTPGESWLAANIRRDIQHNRETAHEALADLRQEGEHDHE
;
A
#
# COMPACT_ATOMS: atom_id res chain seq x y z
N MET A 1 20.71 -23.02 -17.85
CA MET A 1 21.64 -22.07 -18.51
C MET A 1 22.66 -21.67 -17.47
N THR A 2 23.94 -21.97 -17.70
CA THR A 2 25.02 -21.66 -16.77
C THR A 2 25.20 -20.15 -16.66
N ASP A 3 24.81 -19.62 -15.51
CA ASP A 3 24.89 -18.20 -15.16
C ASP A 3 26.36 -17.84 -14.98
N THR A 4 26.99 -17.42 -16.08
CA THR A 4 28.42 -17.11 -16.09
C THR A 4 28.58 -15.64 -15.73
N ALA A 5 28.39 -15.35 -14.44
CA ALA A 5 28.68 -14.03 -13.89
C ALA A 5 30.16 -13.69 -14.20
N THR A 6 30.39 -12.49 -14.72
CA THR A 6 31.73 -11.94 -14.90
C THR A 6 32.42 -11.73 -13.54
N MET A 7 33.73 -11.42 -13.51
CA MET A 7 34.43 -11.15 -12.24
C MET A 7 33.79 -10.02 -11.39
N ALA A 8 32.96 -9.17 -12.01
CA ALA A 8 32.21 -8.11 -11.34
C ALA A 8 30.83 -8.56 -10.80
N GLY A 9 30.49 -9.85 -10.89
CA GLY A 9 29.19 -10.38 -10.47
C GLY A 9 28.01 -10.00 -11.39
N LEU A 10 28.30 -9.52 -12.61
CA LEU A 10 27.29 -9.12 -13.60
C LEU A 10 27.27 -10.11 -14.76
N ASP A 11 26.09 -10.34 -15.34
CA ASP A 11 26.00 -11.03 -16.61
C ASP A 11 26.66 -10.20 -17.74
N PRO A 12 27.12 -10.83 -18.83
CA PRO A 12 27.85 -10.14 -19.89
C PRO A 12 27.08 -8.98 -20.54
N ALA A 13 25.76 -9.07 -20.68
CA ALA A 13 24.96 -8.01 -21.31
C ALA A 13 24.85 -6.79 -20.39
N THR A 14 24.64 -7.01 -19.10
CA THR A 14 24.65 -5.93 -18.10
C THR A 14 26.03 -5.27 -18.02
N LEU A 15 27.13 -6.04 -17.97
CA LEU A 15 28.46 -5.47 -17.91
C LEU A 15 28.78 -4.60 -19.14
N ALA A 16 28.49 -5.08 -20.34
CA ALA A 16 28.72 -4.33 -21.57
C ALA A 16 27.93 -3.01 -21.58
N ASP A 17 26.68 -3.03 -21.12
CA ASP A 17 25.85 -1.84 -21.06
C ASP A 17 26.30 -0.84 -19.98
N VAL A 18 26.79 -1.33 -18.83
CA VAL A 18 27.43 -0.49 -17.80
C VAL A 18 28.66 0.21 -18.36
N LEU A 19 29.54 -0.50 -19.07
CA LEU A 19 30.73 0.10 -19.69
C LEU A 19 30.36 1.13 -20.77
N ARG A 20 29.32 0.86 -21.57
CA ARG A 20 28.76 1.82 -22.52
C ARG A 20 28.26 3.09 -21.82
N LEU A 21 27.53 2.94 -20.71
CA LEU A 21 27.05 4.08 -19.92
C LEU A 21 28.23 4.85 -19.31
N ALA A 22 29.23 4.16 -18.78
CA ALA A 22 30.41 4.77 -18.18
C ALA A 22 31.21 5.62 -19.18
N GLY A 23 31.25 5.20 -20.45
CA GLY A 23 31.87 5.97 -21.55
C GLY A 23 30.96 7.02 -22.19
N SER A 24 29.71 7.18 -21.73
CA SER A 24 28.76 8.13 -22.31
C SER A 24 29.08 9.56 -21.85
N PRO A 25 29.10 10.56 -22.76
CA PRO A 25 29.21 11.97 -22.37
C PRO A 25 28.02 12.44 -21.51
N ASP A 26 26.89 11.74 -21.60
CA ASP A 26 25.65 12.06 -20.89
C ASP A 26 25.51 11.39 -19.52
N LEU A 27 26.54 10.67 -19.05
CA LEU A 27 26.45 9.84 -17.84
C LEU A 27 25.97 10.62 -16.61
N ASP A 28 26.52 11.80 -16.37
CA ASP A 28 26.17 12.63 -15.21
C ASP A 28 24.69 13.01 -15.22
N ARG A 29 24.18 13.40 -16.40
CA ARG A 29 22.77 13.76 -16.56
C ARG A 29 21.85 12.55 -16.42
N ILE A 30 22.25 11.39 -16.93
CA ILE A 30 21.53 10.12 -16.74
C ILE A 30 21.48 9.76 -15.24
N GLN A 31 22.61 9.83 -14.54
CA GLN A 31 22.68 9.59 -13.10
C GLN A 31 21.80 10.56 -12.32
N GLU A 32 21.83 11.86 -12.65
CA GLU A 32 21.01 12.87 -12.01
C GLU A 32 19.52 12.57 -12.20
N GLN A 33 19.06 12.25 -13.42
CA GLN A 33 17.67 11.88 -13.67
C GLN A 33 17.27 10.64 -12.83
N ILE A 34 18.11 9.61 -12.79
CA ILE A 34 17.83 8.39 -12.00
C ILE A 34 17.78 8.71 -10.50
N ARG A 35 18.71 9.52 -9.98
CA ARG A 35 18.71 10.00 -8.58
C ARG A 35 17.45 10.80 -8.25
N ARG A 36 16.96 11.66 -9.16
CA ARG A 36 15.72 12.43 -8.97
C ARG A 36 14.48 11.53 -8.86
N THR A 37 14.49 10.36 -9.48
CA THR A 37 13.43 9.34 -9.29
C THR A 37 13.60 8.51 -8.01
N GLY A 38 14.66 8.74 -7.23
CA GLY A 38 15.02 7.97 -6.05
C GLY A 38 15.59 6.58 -6.37
N GLY A 39 16.11 6.36 -7.59
CA GLY A 39 16.48 5.02 -8.05
C GLY A 39 15.27 4.15 -8.37
N CYS A 40 14.26 4.71 -9.04
CA CYS A 40 13.09 3.96 -9.50
C CYS A 40 13.51 2.81 -10.43
N SER A 41 12.97 1.60 -10.21
CA SER A 41 13.32 0.40 -10.97
C SER A 41 12.76 0.38 -12.39
N ASP A 42 11.65 1.09 -12.64
CA ASP A 42 10.95 1.06 -13.93
C ASP A 42 10.32 2.43 -14.23
N PRO A 43 11.13 3.51 -14.39
CA PRO A 43 10.61 4.87 -14.51
C PRO A 43 9.76 5.05 -15.77
N ILE A 44 8.83 6.01 -15.75
CA ILE A 44 8.08 6.41 -16.94
C ILE A 44 8.90 7.44 -17.70
N HIS A 45 8.93 7.32 -19.02
CA HIS A 45 9.56 8.27 -19.92
C HIS A 45 8.53 9.27 -20.45
N LEU A 46 8.87 10.54 -20.36
CA LEU A 46 8.12 11.62 -20.97
C LEU A 46 8.96 12.31 -22.04
N GLN A 47 8.32 12.70 -23.13
CA GLN A 47 8.85 13.53 -24.19
C GLN A 47 8.07 14.82 -24.30
N GLY A 48 8.76 15.94 -24.44
CA GLY A 48 8.15 17.24 -24.63
C GLY A 48 8.89 18.37 -23.94
N SER A 49 8.16 19.43 -23.62
CA SER A 49 8.75 20.68 -23.19
C SER A 49 7.86 21.46 -22.23
N THR A 50 8.48 22.37 -21.50
CA THR A 50 7.78 23.37 -20.69
C THR A 50 8.41 24.73 -20.88
N VAL A 51 7.58 25.76 -20.91
CA VAL A 51 8.00 27.17 -20.98
C VAL A 51 7.25 27.94 -19.90
N THR A 52 7.98 28.55 -18.99
CA THR A 52 7.47 29.46 -17.97
C THR A 52 7.71 30.89 -18.42
N ARG A 53 6.65 31.69 -18.46
CA ARG A 53 6.67 33.09 -18.84
C ARG A 53 6.17 33.97 -17.71
N ASP A 54 6.65 35.20 -17.65
CA ASP A 54 5.98 36.26 -16.91
C ASP A 54 4.62 36.52 -17.58
N ALA A 55 3.54 36.49 -16.80
CA ALA A 55 2.18 36.52 -17.35
C ALA A 55 1.78 37.90 -17.88
N VAL A 56 2.44 38.98 -17.43
CA VAL A 56 2.13 40.36 -17.81
C VAL A 56 2.89 40.76 -19.08
N THR A 57 4.21 40.57 -19.06
CA THR A 57 5.12 40.96 -20.13
C THR A 57 5.25 39.90 -21.22
N GLY A 58 4.93 38.64 -20.90
CA GLY A 58 5.13 37.51 -21.79
C GLY A 58 6.59 37.05 -21.92
N TYR A 59 7.54 37.66 -21.21
CA TYR A 59 8.95 37.27 -21.24
C TYR A 59 9.13 35.83 -20.78
N VAL A 60 9.96 35.07 -21.51
CA VAL A 60 10.31 33.70 -21.13
C VAL A 60 11.30 33.76 -19.96
N LEU A 61 10.85 33.28 -18.80
CA LEU A 61 11.67 33.18 -17.59
C LEU A 61 12.44 31.87 -17.56
N HIS A 62 11.84 30.80 -18.08
CA HIS A 62 12.47 29.48 -18.15
C HIS A 62 11.90 28.66 -19.30
N SER A 63 12.75 27.85 -19.92
CA SER A 63 12.34 26.87 -20.92
C SER A 63 13.14 25.59 -20.75
N TYR A 64 12.47 24.47 -20.93
CA TYR A 64 13.04 23.13 -20.86
C TYR A 64 12.47 22.29 -22.00
N SER A 65 13.31 21.52 -22.68
CA SER A 65 12.88 20.53 -23.68
C SER A 65 13.63 19.22 -23.47
N THR A 66 12.97 18.10 -23.74
CA THR A 66 13.64 16.79 -23.74
C THR A 66 14.56 16.59 -24.93
N ASP A 67 14.53 17.46 -25.95
CA ASP A 67 15.41 17.36 -27.12
C ASP A 67 16.90 17.41 -26.76
N THR A 68 17.22 18.07 -25.65
CA THR A 68 18.58 18.17 -25.11
C THR A 68 18.86 17.15 -24.01
N GLU A 69 17.93 16.24 -23.72
CA GLU A 69 18.09 15.23 -22.69
C GLU A 69 18.64 13.91 -23.26
N PRO A 70 19.38 13.13 -22.46
CA PRO A 70 19.89 11.84 -22.89
C PRO A 70 18.77 10.88 -23.30
N GLY A 71 18.79 10.46 -24.57
CA GLY A 71 17.75 9.63 -25.16
C GLY A 71 16.45 10.38 -25.47
N GLY A 72 16.49 11.71 -25.53
CA GLY A 72 15.35 12.55 -25.87
C GLY A 72 14.21 12.40 -24.86
N ARG A 73 14.49 12.16 -23.58
CA ARG A 73 13.46 11.75 -22.59
C ARG A 73 13.74 12.27 -21.18
N LEU A 74 12.66 12.59 -20.46
CA LEU A 74 12.65 12.83 -19.02
C LEU A 74 12.15 11.58 -18.29
N ARG A 75 12.86 11.13 -17.26
CA ARG A 75 12.44 10.03 -16.39
C ARG A 75 11.66 10.56 -15.19
N ILE A 76 10.48 10.00 -14.96
CA ILE A 76 9.70 10.21 -13.73
C ILE A 76 9.48 8.89 -12.99
N ALA A 77 9.37 8.97 -11.66
CA ALA A 77 9.15 7.78 -10.84
C ALA A 77 7.82 7.08 -11.19
N CYS A 78 7.81 5.74 -11.23
CA CYS A 78 6.64 4.97 -11.65
C CYS A 78 5.45 5.02 -10.68
N GLY A 79 5.69 5.39 -9.42
CA GLY A 79 4.65 5.44 -8.39
C GLY A 79 4.07 4.06 -8.01
N ASN A 80 4.69 2.96 -8.44
CA ASN A 80 4.22 1.62 -8.13
C ASN A 80 4.42 1.33 -6.63
N ARG A 81 3.34 0.96 -5.95
CA ARG A 81 3.36 0.70 -4.50
C ARG A 81 4.06 -0.61 -4.11
N ARG A 82 4.25 -1.54 -5.05
CA ARG A 82 4.73 -2.90 -4.75
C ARG A 82 6.25 -2.93 -4.65
N ALA A 83 6.75 -3.36 -3.51
CA ALA A 83 8.20 -3.44 -3.27
C ALA A 83 8.90 -4.43 -4.21
N SER A 84 8.21 -5.50 -4.61
CA SER A 84 8.64 -6.47 -5.63
C SER A 84 8.89 -5.83 -7.01
N ARG A 85 8.15 -4.78 -7.35
CA ARG A 85 8.23 -4.07 -8.65
C ARG A 85 9.19 -2.90 -8.63
N CYS A 86 9.08 -2.06 -7.61
CA CYS A 86 9.92 -0.89 -7.45
C CYS A 86 10.09 -0.60 -5.96
N PRO A 87 11.15 -1.11 -5.32
CA PRO A 87 11.39 -0.88 -3.90
C PRO A 87 11.47 0.61 -3.54
N SER A 88 12.00 1.44 -4.44
CA SER A 88 12.12 2.89 -4.24
C SER A 88 10.75 3.59 -4.14
N CYS A 89 9.88 3.41 -5.14
CA CYS A 89 8.53 4.00 -5.13
C CYS A 89 7.65 3.41 -4.03
N ALA A 90 7.79 2.11 -3.77
CA ALA A 90 7.08 1.42 -2.70
C ALA A 90 7.45 1.99 -1.32
N TRP A 91 8.72 2.31 -1.07
CA TRP A 91 9.15 2.95 0.17
C TRP A 91 8.46 4.30 0.40
N THR A 92 8.39 5.15 -0.63
CA THR A 92 7.66 6.43 -0.53
C THR A 92 6.17 6.21 -0.26
N TYR A 93 5.55 5.24 -0.94
CA TYR A 93 4.14 4.90 -0.70
C TYR A 93 3.89 4.37 0.72
N ALA A 94 4.81 3.57 1.27
CA ALA A 94 4.76 3.10 2.65
C ALA A 94 4.82 4.27 3.63
N GLY A 95 5.74 5.21 3.41
CA GLY A 95 5.86 6.43 4.22
C GLY A 95 4.59 7.28 4.17
N ASP A 96 3.97 7.44 3.00
CA ASP A 96 2.70 8.15 2.88
C ASP A 96 1.57 7.46 3.64
N THR A 97 1.52 6.13 3.55
CA THR A 97 0.51 5.33 4.26
C THR A 97 0.74 5.42 5.77
N TYR A 98 1.99 5.37 6.23
CA TYR A 98 2.35 5.58 7.63
C TYR A 98 1.85 6.93 8.13
N HIS A 99 2.16 8.02 7.42
CA HIS A 99 1.72 9.36 7.82
C HIS A 99 0.20 9.53 7.80
N LEU A 100 -0.49 8.91 6.83
CA LEU A 100 -1.94 8.92 6.75
C LEU A 100 -2.59 8.22 7.96
N ILE A 101 -2.08 7.03 8.34
CA ILE A 101 -2.61 6.26 9.46
C ILE A 101 -2.23 6.91 10.80
N ARG A 102 -0.96 7.31 10.95
CA ARG A 102 -0.46 7.98 12.15
C ARG A 102 -1.22 9.27 12.44
N ALA A 103 -1.43 10.13 11.45
CA ALA A 103 -2.21 11.37 11.65
C ALA A 103 -3.61 11.06 12.19
N GLY A 104 -4.25 10.03 11.65
CA GLY A 104 -5.51 9.47 12.13
C GLY A 104 -5.36 8.52 13.33
N LEU A 105 -4.32 8.59 14.14
CA LEU A 105 -4.21 7.89 15.42
C LEU A 105 -3.77 8.85 16.51
N VAL A 106 -2.75 9.64 16.21
CA VAL A 106 -2.01 10.45 17.20
C VAL A 106 -2.25 11.95 17.04
N GLY A 107 -2.96 12.35 15.98
CA GLY A 107 -3.09 13.74 15.56
C GLY A 107 -1.83 14.26 14.86
N ASP A 108 -2.05 15.14 13.89
CA ASP A 108 -1.03 15.87 13.16
C ASP A 108 -1.69 17.10 12.53
N PRO A 109 -1.67 18.27 13.21
CA PRO A 109 -2.36 19.48 12.74
C PRO A 109 -1.90 19.92 11.35
N ALA A 110 -0.63 19.73 11.02
CA ALA A 110 -0.08 19.98 9.68
C ALA A 110 -0.68 19.04 8.60
N LYS A 111 -1.31 17.94 9.01
CA LYS A 111 -2.05 17.00 8.16
C LYS A 111 -3.56 17.02 8.43
N GLY A 112 -4.06 18.10 9.06
CA GLY A 112 -5.48 18.36 9.24
C GLY A 112 -6.16 17.42 10.25
N THR A 113 -5.46 17.05 11.33
CA THR A 113 -6.05 16.23 12.40
C THR A 113 -5.54 16.71 13.76
N PRO A 114 -6.41 17.05 14.73
CA PRO A 114 -5.96 17.58 16.03
C PRO A 114 -5.35 16.48 16.90
N HIS A 115 -4.57 16.89 17.92
CA HIS A 115 -3.98 15.98 18.89
C HIS A 115 -4.99 15.34 19.84
N THR A 116 -6.13 15.99 20.08
CA THR A 116 -7.25 15.49 20.90
C THR A 116 -7.84 14.18 20.39
N ILE A 117 -7.53 13.80 19.15
CA ILE A 117 -7.98 12.53 18.58
C ILE A 117 -7.43 11.31 19.30
N ARG A 118 -6.34 11.49 20.07
CA ARG A 118 -5.80 10.47 20.96
C ARG A 118 -6.76 10.10 22.09
N ASP A 119 -7.75 10.93 22.37
CA ASP A 119 -8.75 10.65 23.41
C ASP A 119 -9.99 9.96 22.84
N HIS A 120 -10.08 9.84 21.51
CA HIS A 120 -11.24 9.23 20.86
C HIS A 120 -11.19 7.69 20.96
N PRO A 121 -12.29 7.03 21.39
CA PRO A 121 -12.36 5.58 21.45
C PRO A 121 -12.09 4.93 20.10
N ARG A 122 -11.07 4.06 20.05
CA ARG A 122 -10.54 3.46 18.83
C ARG A 122 -10.09 2.04 19.04
N VAL A 123 -10.19 1.25 17.98
CA VAL A 123 -9.94 -0.19 17.97
C VAL A 123 -9.14 -0.55 16.72
N PHE A 124 -8.14 -1.40 16.89
CA PHE A 124 -7.53 -2.17 15.82
C PHE A 124 -8.29 -3.49 15.64
N ALA A 125 -8.91 -3.68 14.49
CA ALA A 125 -9.68 -4.87 14.17
C ALA A 125 -9.06 -5.64 13.00
N THR A 126 -8.91 -6.95 13.15
CA THR A 126 -8.46 -7.86 12.09
C THR A 126 -9.58 -8.81 11.70
N LEU A 127 -10.13 -8.64 10.50
CA LEU A 127 -11.17 -9.51 9.93
C LEU A 127 -10.55 -10.49 8.93
N THR A 128 -10.72 -11.79 9.16
CA THR A 128 -10.07 -12.84 8.37
C THR A 128 -11.06 -13.65 7.54
N ALA A 129 -10.56 -14.30 6.49
CA ALA A 129 -11.33 -15.29 5.74
C ALA A 129 -11.64 -16.54 6.56
N PRO A 130 -12.72 -17.28 6.25
CA PRO A 130 -12.92 -18.63 6.78
C PRO A 130 -11.82 -19.59 6.28
N SER A 131 -11.83 -20.82 6.79
CA SER A 131 -11.03 -21.89 6.22
C SER A 131 -11.70 -22.43 4.94
N PHE A 132 -10.89 -22.78 3.95
CA PHE A 132 -11.30 -23.47 2.72
C PHE A 132 -10.74 -24.90 2.66
N GLY A 133 -10.25 -25.40 3.79
CA GLY A 133 -9.53 -26.66 3.92
C GLY A 133 -8.37 -26.55 4.90
N PRO A 134 -7.87 -27.69 5.42
CA PRO A 134 -6.68 -27.73 6.27
C PRO A 134 -5.43 -27.26 5.51
N VAL A 135 -4.62 -26.40 6.13
CA VAL A 135 -3.37 -25.91 5.57
C VAL A 135 -2.21 -26.14 6.53
N HIS A 136 -0.99 -26.23 6.02
CA HIS A 136 0.21 -26.22 6.84
C HIS A 136 0.33 -24.89 7.60
N ASN A 137 0.61 -24.99 8.90
CA ASN A 137 0.66 -23.85 9.82
C ASN A 137 1.65 -24.11 10.98
N ARG A 138 1.81 -23.11 11.87
CA ARG A 138 2.62 -23.19 13.10
C ARG A 138 1.72 -23.03 14.33
N PRO A 139 1.14 -24.11 14.89
CA PRO A 139 0.21 -24.02 16.01
C PRO A 139 0.90 -23.82 17.38
N GLY A 140 1.96 -22.99 17.42
CA GLY A 140 2.76 -22.71 18.61
C GLY A 140 3.43 -23.96 19.18
N ASN A 141 2.92 -24.45 20.31
CA ASN A 141 3.53 -25.55 21.06
C ASN A 141 3.30 -26.94 20.46
N ARG A 142 2.45 -27.07 19.43
CA ARG A 142 2.16 -28.35 18.75
C ARG A 142 2.82 -28.41 17.37
N PRO A 143 3.16 -29.61 16.85
CA PRO A 143 3.52 -29.75 15.44
C PRO A 143 2.32 -29.40 14.55
N CYS A 144 2.60 -29.12 13.28
CA CYS A 144 1.58 -29.03 12.25
C CYS A 144 0.80 -30.35 12.17
N ALA A 145 -0.44 -30.32 11.67
CA ALA A 145 -1.24 -31.52 11.46
C ALA A 145 -0.59 -32.55 10.52
N CYS A 146 0.40 -32.15 9.71
CA CYS A 146 1.23 -33.07 8.94
C CYS A 146 2.31 -33.81 9.76
N GLY A 147 2.41 -33.55 11.07
CA GLY A 147 3.41 -34.12 11.98
C GLY A 147 4.70 -33.29 12.11
N THR A 148 4.96 -32.34 11.23
CA THR A 148 6.21 -31.57 11.18
C THR A 148 6.12 -30.25 11.95
N ARG A 149 7.21 -29.83 12.60
CA ARG A 149 7.38 -28.45 13.10
C ARG A 149 8.04 -27.61 12.02
N HIS A 150 7.27 -26.72 11.41
CA HIS A 150 7.74 -25.83 10.35
C HIS A 150 8.53 -24.63 10.90
N ALA A 151 9.64 -24.31 10.24
CA ALA A 151 10.33 -23.03 10.39
C ALA A 151 9.43 -21.88 9.90
N GLU A 152 9.75 -20.63 10.25
CA GLU A 152 8.92 -19.46 9.91
C GLU A 152 8.82 -19.20 8.41
N ASP A 153 9.88 -19.52 7.68
CA ASP A 153 10.07 -19.34 6.26
C ASP A 153 9.80 -20.61 5.45
N ALA A 154 9.35 -21.70 6.09
CA ALA A 154 9.04 -22.96 5.42
C ALA A 154 8.04 -22.75 4.26
N PRO A 155 8.38 -23.22 3.03
CA PRO A 155 7.58 -22.98 1.83
C PRO A 155 6.21 -23.66 1.86
N GLU A 156 6.05 -24.71 2.67
CA GLU A 156 4.78 -25.41 2.86
C GLU A 156 3.77 -24.54 3.61
N LEU A 157 4.20 -23.56 4.40
CA LEU A 157 3.28 -22.78 5.23
C LEU A 157 2.22 -22.06 4.39
N GLY A 158 0.95 -22.31 4.71
CA GLY A 158 -0.20 -21.76 3.99
C GLY A 158 -0.68 -22.64 2.82
N THR A 159 0.09 -23.65 2.39
CA THR A 159 -0.39 -24.59 1.37
C THR A 159 -1.33 -25.64 1.99
N PRO A 160 -2.27 -26.22 1.22
CA PRO A 160 -3.18 -27.24 1.71
C PRO A 160 -2.44 -28.50 2.16
N LEU A 161 -2.91 -29.14 3.23
CA LEU A 161 -2.42 -30.47 3.61
C LEU A 161 -2.76 -31.52 2.55
N ASP A 162 -3.94 -31.36 1.94
CA ASP A 162 -4.40 -32.13 0.79
C ASP A 162 -4.87 -31.13 -0.29
N PRO A 163 -4.08 -30.93 -1.37
CA PRO A 163 -4.43 -30.03 -2.45
C PRO A 163 -5.68 -30.44 -3.24
N ASP A 164 -6.11 -31.70 -3.20
CA ASP A 164 -7.24 -32.15 -4.02
C ASP A 164 -8.60 -31.97 -3.32
N SER A 165 -8.61 -31.83 -1.99
CA SER A 165 -9.82 -31.53 -1.21
C SER A 165 -9.98 -30.05 -0.82
N TYR A 166 -9.02 -29.19 -1.15
CA TYR A 166 -9.10 -27.75 -0.84
C TYR A 166 -10.10 -27.01 -1.73
N ASP A 167 -10.98 -26.19 -1.14
CA ASP A 167 -11.99 -25.40 -1.86
C ASP A 167 -11.39 -24.14 -2.50
N TYR A 168 -10.68 -24.33 -3.61
CA TYR A 168 -10.08 -23.23 -4.38
C TYR A 168 -11.13 -22.25 -4.93
N ALA A 169 -12.28 -22.76 -5.37
CA ALA A 169 -13.36 -21.93 -5.89
C ALA A 169 -13.93 -21.02 -4.79
N GLY A 170 -14.21 -21.57 -3.61
CA GLY A 170 -14.62 -20.80 -2.44
C GLY A 170 -13.59 -19.76 -2.02
N ALA A 171 -12.30 -20.11 -2.01
CA ALA A 171 -11.23 -19.19 -1.66
C ALA A 171 -11.15 -17.98 -2.61
N VAL A 172 -11.18 -18.23 -3.91
CA VAL A 172 -11.12 -17.18 -4.95
C VAL A 172 -12.38 -16.32 -4.96
N LEU A 173 -13.56 -16.91 -4.84
CA LEU A 173 -14.83 -16.17 -4.77
C LEU A 173 -14.87 -15.31 -3.50
N TRP A 174 -14.39 -15.83 -2.37
CA TRP A 174 -14.28 -15.05 -1.15
C TRP A 174 -13.36 -13.84 -1.33
N ASN A 175 -12.16 -14.02 -1.90
CA ASN A 175 -11.25 -12.92 -2.22
C ASN A 175 -11.90 -11.88 -3.14
N ASN A 176 -12.62 -12.31 -4.18
CA ASN A 176 -13.30 -11.40 -5.12
C ASN A 176 -14.39 -10.56 -4.45
N HIS A 177 -15.09 -11.15 -3.48
CA HIS A 177 -16.18 -10.54 -2.72
C HIS A 177 -15.74 -9.90 -1.40
N ALA A 178 -14.45 -9.92 -1.05
CA ALA A 178 -13.96 -9.35 0.20
C ALA A 178 -14.33 -7.86 0.37
N SER A 179 -14.34 -7.08 -0.73
CA SER A 179 -14.81 -5.69 -0.69
C SER A 179 -16.32 -5.54 -0.43
N ASP A 180 -17.14 -6.50 -0.88
CA ASP A 180 -18.57 -6.53 -0.57
C ASP A 180 -18.81 -6.87 0.91
N LEU A 181 -18.05 -7.84 1.45
CA LEU A 181 -18.07 -8.16 2.87
C LEU A 181 -17.69 -6.95 3.74
N TRP A 182 -16.66 -6.18 3.33
CA TRP A 182 -16.31 -4.93 4.02
C TRP A 182 -17.41 -3.88 3.94
N ARG A 183 -18.02 -3.70 2.76
CA ARG A 183 -19.13 -2.76 2.60
C ARG A 183 -20.26 -3.08 3.57
N TYR A 184 -20.69 -4.35 3.62
CA TYR A 184 -21.72 -4.81 4.57
C TYR A 184 -21.28 -4.69 6.02
N PHE A 185 -20.03 -5.00 6.34
CA PHE A 185 -19.48 -4.79 7.69
C PHE A 185 -19.67 -3.35 8.14
N THR A 186 -19.30 -2.36 7.33
CA THR A 186 -19.46 -0.95 7.73
C THR A 186 -20.92 -0.51 7.83
N ILE A 187 -21.84 -1.13 7.08
CA ILE A 187 -23.29 -0.87 7.18
C ILE A 187 -23.82 -1.44 8.50
N TYR A 188 -23.53 -2.70 8.80
CA TYR A 188 -23.98 -3.33 10.04
C TYR A 188 -23.33 -2.73 11.27
N LEU A 189 -22.06 -2.31 11.20
CA LEU A 189 -21.37 -1.63 12.29
C LEU A 189 -22.15 -0.39 12.75
N ARG A 190 -22.58 0.46 11.80
CA ARG A 190 -23.38 1.66 12.13
C ARG A 190 -24.75 1.32 12.72
N ARG A 191 -25.38 0.23 12.26
CA ARG A 191 -26.65 -0.25 12.80
C ARG A 191 -26.51 -0.78 14.23
N GLU A 192 -25.47 -1.57 14.47
CA GLU A 192 -25.16 -2.15 15.78
C GLU A 192 -24.77 -1.09 16.81
N ILE A 193 -24.07 -0.04 16.37
CA ILE A 193 -23.75 1.14 17.20
C ILE A 193 -25.03 1.88 17.58
N ALA A 194 -25.88 2.25 16.61
CA ALA A 194 -27.12 2.97 16.88
C ALA A 194 -28.03 2.19 17.84
N ARG A 195 -28.16 0.88 17.63
CA ARG A 195 -28.93 -0.01 18.50
C ARG A 195 -28.40 -0.02 19.94
N ARG A 196 -27.08 -0.11 20.14
CA ARG A 196 -26.46 -0.12 21.48
C ARG A 196 -26.53 1.24 22.17
N ALA A 197 -26.51 2.32 21.40
CA ALA A 197 -26.71 3.67 21.90
C ALA A 197 -28.17 3.99 22.24
N GLY A 198 -29.13 3.10 21.91
CA GLY A 198 -30.56 3.38 22.06
C GLY A 198 -31.09 4.45 21.10
N LEU A 199 -30.39 4.65 19.97
CA LEU A 199 -30.66 5.71 19.00
C LEU A 199 -31.17 5.16 17.68
N THR A 200 -31.86 6.00 16.90
CA THR A 200 -32.05 5.70 15.49
C THR A 200 -30.72 5.82 14.74
N GLN A 201 -30.59 5.17 13.58
CA GLN A 201 -29.39 5.30 12.73
C GLN A 201 -29.15 6.76 12.29
N LYS A 202 -30.22 7.55 12.14
CA LYS A 202 -30.14 8.96 11.80
C LYS A 202 -29.53 9.75 12.95
N ASP A 203 -30.09 9.61 14.15
CA ASP A 203 -29.62 10.36 15.33
C ASP A 203 -28.18 9.98 15.69
N ALA A 204 -27.83 8.69 15.64
CA ALA A 204 -26.46 8.24 15.88
C ALA A 204 -25.46 8.87 14.90
N ARG A 205 -25.83 9.00 13.61
CA ARG A 205 -25.01 9.66 12.58
C ARG A 205 -24.89 11.17 12.78
N GLU A 206 -25.95 11.80 13.27
CA GLU A 206 -25.98 13.24 13.55
C GLU A 206 -25.17 13.59 14.81
N GLN A 207 -24.97 12.64 15.73
CA GLN A 207 -24.20 12.84 16.95
C GLN A 207 -22.75 12.36 16.85
N SER A 208 -22.44 11.32 16.05
CA SER A 208 -21.10 10.76 15.96
C SER A 208 -20.78 10.18 14.58
N ARG A 209 -19.53 10.34 14.15
CA ARG A 209 -19.00 9.68 12.96
C ARG A 209 -18.16 8.47 13.34
N VAL A 210 -18.34 7.39 12.58
CA VAL A 210 -17.41 6.24 12.60
C VAL A 210 -16.40 6.42 11.48
N SER A 211 -15.16 6.69 11.87
CA SER A 211 -14.02 6.84 10.95
C SER A 211 -13.17 5.58 10.94
N PHE A 212 -12.54 5.29 9.81
CA PHE A 212 -11.64 4.15 9.71
C PHE A 212 -10.53 4.35 8.70
N GLY A 213 -9.39 3.72 8.95
CA GLY A 213 -8.35 3.41 7.96
C GLY A 213 -8.23 1.90 7.87
N LYS A 214 -8.26 1.33 6.66
CA LYS A 214 -8.20 -0.13 6.42
C LYS A 214 -7.12 -0.47 5.43
N VAL A 215 -6.46 -1.60 5.67
CA VAL A 215 -5.53 -2.25 4.75
C VAL A 215 -5.91 -3.71 4.58
N ALA A 216 -5.82 -4.20 3.34
CA ALA A 216 -5.90 -5.61 3.00
C ALA A 216 -4.52 -6.23 3.01
N GLU A 217 -4.37 -7.45 3.47
CA GLU A 217 -3.11 -8.19 3.41
C GLU A 217 -3.39 -9.63 2.99
N TYR A 218 -2.46 -10.26 2.29
CA TYR A 218 -2.53 -11.69 1.99
C TYR A 218 -1.93 -12.53 3.12
N GLN A 219 -2.70 -13.51 3.56
CA GLN A 219 -2.17 -14.63 4.33
C GLN A 219 -1.33 -15.52 3.41
N LYS A 220 -0.40 -16.30 3.98
CA LYS A 220 0.38 -17.29 3.21
C LYS A 220 -0.48 -18.25 2.38
N ARG A 221 -1.71 -18.53 2.83
CA ARG A 221 -2.72 -19.34 2.12
C ARG A 221 -3.47 -18.64 0.97
N GLY A 222 -3.03 -17.45 0.57
CA GLY A 222 -3.62 -16.70 -0.55
C GLY A 222 -4.95 -15.99 -0.26
N ALA A 223 -5.54 -16.18 0.92
CA ALA A 223 -6.74 -15.46 1.34
C ALA A 223 -6.39 -14.05 1.86
N VAL A 224 -7.18 -13.03 1.51
CA VAL A 224 -6.99 -11.69 2.09
C VAL A 224 -7.57 -11.60 3.50
N HIS A 225 -6.98 -10.79 4.36
CA HIS A 225 -7.59 -10.31 5.61
C HIS A 225 -7.52 -8.79 5.66
N PHE A 226 -8.40 -8.17 6.47
CA PHE A 226 -8.43 -6.73 6.64
C PHE A 226 -7.98 -6.34 8.03
N HIS A 227 -6.98 -5.48 8.11
CA HIS A 227 -6.64 -4.71 9.29
C HIS A 227 -7.32 -3.35 9.20
N ALA A 228 -8.02 -2.94 10.25
CA ALA A 228 -8.70 -1.67 10.29
C ALA A 228 -8.50 -0.98 11.63
N VAL A 229 -8.04 0.27 11.58
CA VAL A 229 -8.22 1.21 12.69
C VAL A 229 -9.60 1.80 12.54
N ILE A 230 -10.47 1.60 13.53
CA ILE A 230 -11.83 2.12 13.56
C ILE A 230 -11.96 3.00 14.81
N ARG A 231 -12.50 4.21 14.68
CA ARG A 231 -12.74 5.09 15.82
C ARG A 231 -14.06 5.82 15.74
N PHE A 232 -14.49 6.30 16.89
CA PHE A 232 -15.48 7.35 16.98
C PHE A 232 -14.86 8.73 16.81
N ASP A 233 -15.61 9.62 16.20
CA ASP A 233 -15.33 11.05 16.05
C ASP A 233 -16.60 11.83 16.38
N GLY A 234 -16.46 13.14 16.57
CA GLY A 234 -17.59 14.05 16.61
C GLY A 234 -18.39 14.08 15.30
N PRO A 235 -19.53 14.80 15.28
CA PRO A 235 -20.50 14.76 14.19
C PRO A 235 -19.97 15.29 12.85
N ASP A 236 -18.94 16.15 12.86
CA ASP A 236 -18.33 16.70 11.65
C ASP A 236 -16.96 16.09 11.31
N GLY A 237 -16.40 15.31 12.23
CA GLY A 237 -15.14 14.61 12.04
C GLY A 237 -14.22 14.74 13.25
N PRO A 238 -12.90 14.70 13.03
CA PRO A 238 -11.92 14.51 14.09
C PRO A 238 -11.73 15.73 15.00
N ASP A 239 -12.26 16.89 14.62
CA ASP A 239 -12.04 18.17 15.30
C ASP A 239 -12.85 18.34 16.60
N SER A 240 -13.85 17.49 16.82
CA SER A 240 -14.68 17.49 18.02
C SER A 240 -14.76 16.11 18.65
N PRO A 241 -14.89 16.04 19.99
CA PRO A 241 -14.95 14.77 20.71
C PRO A 241 -16.23 14.01 20.36
N PRO A 242 -16.20 12.67 20.40
CA PRO A 242 -17.40 11.87 20.27
C PRO A 242 -18.31 12.02 21.51
N PRO A 243 -19.62 11.73 21.40
CA PRO A 243 -20.55 11.81 22.51
C PRO A 243 -20.26 10.75 23.59
N ALA A 244 -20.72 10.98 24.82
CA ALA A 244 -20.42 10.11 25.97
C ALA A 244 -20.84 8.64 25.80
N TRP A 245 -21.87 8.35 24.99
CA TRP A 245 -22.30 6.98 24.71
C TRP A 245 -21.34 6.20 23.80
N ALA A 246 -20.44 6.89 23.07
CA ALA A 246 -19.57 6.32 22.06
C ALA A 246 -18.31 5.69 22.67
N THR A 247 -18.49 4.72 23.57
CA THR A 247 -17.43 4.08 24.35
C THR A 247 -16.69 2.97 23.58
N LEU A 248 -15.55 2.52 24.13
CA LEU A 248 -14.83 1.35 23.61
C LEU A 248 -15.69 0.07 23.63
N ASP A 249 -16.49 -0.15 24.68
CA ASP A 249 -17.37 -1.32 24.77
C ASP A 249 -18.42 -1.31 23.66
N VAL A 250 -19.06 -0.15 23.42
CA VAL A 250 -20.00 0.01 22.30
C VAL A 250 -19.31 -0.28 20.97
N LEU A 251 -18.08 0.20 20.77
CA LEU A 251 -17.34 -0.02 19.53
C LEU A 251 -16.97 -1.50 19.34
N THR A 252 -16.34 -2.12 20.33
CA THR A 252 -15.85 -3.51 20.25
C THR A 252 -17.00 -4.50 20.07
N ASP A 253 -18.09 -4.36 20.82
CA ASP A 253 -19.25 -5.25 20.70
C ASP A 253 -20.01 -5.04 19.39
N SER A 254 -20.05 -3.80 18.88
CA SER A 254 -20.64 -3.53 17.58
C SER A 254 -19.80 -4.12 16.45
N ILE A 255 -18.46 -4.09 16.55
CA ILE A 255 -17.57 -4.74 15.58
C ILE A 255 -17.81 -6.25 15.55
N ARG A 256 -17.84 -6.91 16.72
CA ARG A 256 -18.11 -8.36 16.82
C ARG A 256 -19.47 -8.73 16.24
N ALA A 257 -20.53 -8.01 16.63
CA ALA A 257 -21.87 -8.28 16.13
C ALA A 257 -22.02 -8.01 14.63
N ALA A 258 -21.40 -6.93 14.12
CA ALA A 258 -21.41 -6.62 12.70
C ALA A 258 -20.69 -7.69 11.89
N ALA A 259 -19.50 -8.11 12.31
CA ALA A 259 -18.73 -9.16 11.63
C ALA A 259 -19.50 -10.49 11.59
N ALA A 260 -20.12 -10.90 12.70
CA ALA A 260 -20.92 -12.11 12.76
C ALA A 260 -22.16 -12.08 11.83
N ARG A 261 -22.71 -10.89 11.57
CA ARG A 261 -23.92 -10.70 10.77
C ARG A 261 -23.67 -10.63 9.26
N VAL A 262 -22.47 -10.25 8.84
CA VAL A 262 -22.16 -10.07 7.40
C VAL A 262 -22.30 -11.40 6.66
N ALA A 263 -23.08 -11.36 5.58
CA ALA A 263 -23.18 -12.43 4.60
C ALA A 263 -23.29 -11.83 3.18
N VAL A 264 -22.67 -12.48 2.21
CA VAL A 264 -22.80 -12.17 0.78
C VAL A 264 -23.22 -13.45 0.07
N ASP A 265 -24.39 -13.41 -0.58
CA ASP A 265 -24.88 -14.53 -1.38
C ASP A 265 -24.24 -14.50 -2.77
N VAL A 266 -23.70 -15.64 -3.19
CA VAL A 266 -23.20 -15.88 -4.54
C VAL A 266 -24.14 -16.87 -5.22
N PRO A 267 -24.79 -16.48 -6.33
CA PRO A 267 -25.72 -17.35 -7.03
C PRO A 267 -24.97 -18.56 -7.63
N PRO A 268 -25.65 -19.71 -7.77
CA PRO A 268 -25.08 -20.85 -8.47
C PRO A 268 -24.82 -20.50 -9.94
N ALA A 269 -23.79 -21.08 -10.54
CA ALA A 269 -23.47 -20.88 -11.95
C ALA A 269 -22.72 -22.11 -12.49
N GLY A 270 -23.23 -22.72 -13.57
CA GLY A 270 -22.69 -23.99 -14.07
C GLY A 270 -22.69 -25.06 -12.98
N ASP A 271 -21.53 -25.66 -12.74
CA ASP A 271 -21.34 -26.68 -11.70
C ASP A 271 -21.03 -26.09 -10.30
N GLU A 272 -20.93 -24.75 -10.18
CA GLU A 272 -20.71 -24.11 -8.88
C GLU A 272 -22.03 -23.96 -8.11
N PRO A 273 -22.11 -24.46 -6.87
CA PRO A 273 -23.31 -24.37 -6.05
C PRO A 273 -23.55 -22.93 -5.57
N THR A 274 -24.74 -22.69 -5.00
CA THR A 274 -24.96 -21.44 -4.26
C THR A 274 -24.03 -21.38 -3.05
N ARG A 275 -23.44 -20.21 -2.79
CA ARG A 275 -22.51 -20.00 -1.69
C ARG A 275 -22.93 -18.79 -0.87
N VAL A 276 -22.77 -18.88 0.45
CA VAL A 276 -22.93 -17.74 1.37
C VAL A 276 -21.57 -17.42 1.98
N LEU A 277 -20.98 -16.32 1.56
CA LEU A 277 -19.66 -15.89 2.02
C LEU A 277 -19.80 -15.09 3.31
N ARG A 278 -18.97 -15.42 4.32
CA ARG A 278 -18.92 -14.76 5.63
C ARG A 278 -17.47 -14.48 6.04
N TRP A 279 -17.29 -13.68 7.10
CA TRP A 279 -16.01 -13.62 7.81
C TRP A 279 -15.73 -14.97 8.50
N GLY A 280 -14.45 -15.29 8.66
CA GLY A 280 -14.01 -16.43 9.44
C GLY A 280 -14.27 -16.24 10.95
N THR A 281 -14.04 -17.30 11.72
CA THR A 281 -14.19 -17.27 13.19
C THR A 281 -13.07 -16.50 13.88
N GLN A 282 -11.92 -16.32 13.22
CA GLN A 282 -10.81 -15.54 13.74
C GLN A 282 -11.05 -14.05 13.49
N LEU A 283 -11.63 -13.39 14.47
CA LEU A 283 -11.78 -11.94 14.55
C LEU A 283 -10.98 -11.45 15.76
N ASP A 284 -10.01 -10.59 15.51
CA ASP A 284 -9.22 -9.95 16.55
C ASP A 284 -9.65 -8.49 16.70
N VAL A 285 -9.92 -8.05 17.93
CA VAL A 285 -10.49 -6.74 18.27
C VAL A 285 -9.74 -6.20 19.47
N GLN A 286 -8.79 -5.31 19.20
CA GLN A 286 -7.87 -4.80 20.21
C GLN A 286 -8.09 -3.29 20.37
N PRO A 287 -8.53 -2.83 21.56
CA PRO A 287 -8.53 -1.41 21.89
C PRO A 287 -7.13 -0.81 21.68
N ILE A 288 -7.08 0.44 21.22
CA ILE A 288 -5.85 1.23 21.18
C ILE A 288 -6.07 2.43 22.10
N GLY A 289 -5.34 2.49 23.20
CA GLY A 289 -5.43 3.59 24.16
C GLY A 289 -4.28 4.58 24.03
N ALA A 290 -4.45 5.68 24.76
CA ALA A 290 -3.47 6.74 24.89
C ALA A 290 -2.69 6.54 26.20
N PHE A 291 -1.52 5.92 26.10
CA PHE A 291 -0.54 5.71 27.18
C PHE A 291 -0.97 4.85 28.40
N GLY A 292 -0.08 3.93 28.81
CA GLY A 292 0.18 3.64 30.23
C GLY A 292 -0.77 2.74 31.03
N HIS A 293 -1.85 2.19 30.46
CA HIS A 293 -2.79 1.33 31.21
C HIS A 293 -2.73 -0.16 30.81
N GLY A 294 -1.54 -0.68 30.48
CA GLY A 294 -1.33 -2.12 30.28
C GLY A 294 -1.86 -2.70 28.95
N GLU A 295 -2.14 -1.86 27.96
CA GLU A 295 -2.52 -2.32 26.62
C GLU A 295 -1.30 -2.80 25.81
N GLU A 296 -1.49 -3.90 25.07
CA GLU A 296 -0.40 -4.58 24.34
C GLU A 296 0.07 -3.84 23.08
N ILE A 297 -0.63 -2.81 22.59
CA ILE A 297 -0.35 -2.15 21.30
C ILE A 297 -0.29 -0.62 21.38
N THR A 298 0.82 -0.04 20.93
CA THR A 298 1.01 1.41 20.81
C THR A 298 0.55 1.96 19.46
N GLU A 299 0.19 3.25 19.42
CA GLU A 299 -0.25 3.94 18.19
C GLU A 299 0.80 3.90 17.07
N GLN A 300 2.08 4.03 17.44
CA GLN A 300 3.20 3.94 16.50
C GLN A 300 3.35 2.52 15.97
N ALA A 301 3.18 1.49 16.82
CA ALA A 301 3.22 0.10 16.39
C ALA A 301 2.10 -0.18 15.35
N VAL A 302 0.89 0.34 15.57
CA VAL A 302 -0.21 0.20 14.58
C VAL A 302 0.13 0.88 13.26
N ALA A 303 0.59 2.13 13.28
CA ALA A 303 0.92 2.86 12.04
C ALA A 303 2.05 2.16 11.26
N SER A 304 3.10 1.73 11.95
CA SER A 304 4.22 0.98 11.36
C SER A 304 3.76 -0.37 10.82
N TYR A 305 2.92 -1.09 11.57
CA TYR A 305 2.34 -2.35 11.13
C TYR A 305 1.52 -2.16 9.85
N VAL A 306 0.62 -1.18 9.80
CA VAL A 306 -0.21 -0.91 8.61
C VAL A 306 0.65 -0.48 7.40
N ALA A 307 1.68 0.34 7.62
CA ALA A 307 2.60 0.78 6.57
C ALA A 307 3.44 -0.38 6.00
N LYS A 308 3.84 -1.34 6.85
CA LYS A 308 4.56 -2.56 6.42
C LYS A 308 3.77 -3.36 5.40
N TYR A 309 2.45 -3.41 5.52
CA TYR A 309 1.61 -4.14 4.56
C TYR A 309 1.31 -3.33 3.31
N ALA A 310 1.25 -2.00 3.37
CA ALA A 310 0.98 -1.08 2.25
C ALA A 310 1.63 -1.46 0.90
N THR A 311 2.84 -2.03 0.96
CA THR A 311 3.68 -2.37 -0.19
C THR A 311 3.68 -3.83 -0.59
N LYS A 312 3.02 -4.70 0.20
CA LYS A 312 2.84 -6.12 -0.10
C LYS A 312 1.62 -6.32 -0.99
N ALA A 313 1.65 -7.39 -1.78
CA ALA A 313 0.54 -7.82 -2.62
C ALA A 313 0.60 -9.35 -2.76
N ALA A 314 -0.17 -9.94 -3.68
CA ALA A 314 -0.32 -11.38 -3.76
C ALA A 314 1.02 -12.10 -3.98
N GLU A 315 2.02 -11.45 -4.59
CA GLU A 315 3.33 -12.06 -4.86
C GLU A 315 4.08 -12.50 -3.60
N THR A 316 3.73 -11.98 -2.41
CA THR A 316 4.30 -12.48 -1.15
C THR A 316 3.83 -13.89 -0.79
N THR A 317 2.85 -14.42 -1.52
CA THR A 317 2.38 -15.81 -1.44
C THR A 317 2.97 -16.70 -2.54
N GLY A 318 3.94 -16.18 -3.32
CA GLY A 318 4.55 -16.89 -4.44
C GLY A 318 3.81 -16.70 -5.78
N THR A 319 2.82 -15.82 -5.87
CA THR A 319 2.18 -15.48 -7.15
C THR A 319 3.05 -14.52 -7.98
N VAL A 320 2.57 -14.21 -9.18
CA VAL A 320 3.13 -13.13 -10.00
C VAL A 320 2.43 -11.80 -9.78
N ASP A 321 3.16 -10.74 -10.07
CA ASP A 321 2.80 -9.33 -9.91
C ASP A 321 2.29 -8.70 -11.22
N ARG A 322 1.91 -9.50 -12.21
CA ARG A 322 1.33 -9.09 -13.52
C ARG A 322 0.17 -9.98 -13.90
N ARG A 323 -0.71 -9.47 -14.75
CA ARG A 323 -1.86 -10.24 -15.26
C ARG A 323 -1.38 -11.52 -15.96
N ILE A 324 -2.11 -12.60 -15.72
CA ILE A 324 -1.93 -13.90 -16.37
C ILE A 324 -3.11 -14.10 -17.31
N GLY A 325 -2.81 -14.28 -18.60
CA GLY A 325 -3.84 -14.46 -19.62
C GLY A 325 -4.38 -15.89 -19.74
N ASN A 326 -3.56 -16.89 -19.43
CA ASN A 326 -3.87 -18.31 -19.63
C ASN A 326 -3.15 -19.21 -18.60
N LYS A 327 -3.53 -20.49 -18.55
CA LYS A 327 -2.99 -21.45 -17.59
C LYS A 327 -1.56 -21.88 -17.94
N GLU A 328 -1.22 -21.95 -19.22
CA GLU A 328 0.09 -22.39 -19.70
C GLU A 328 1.22 -21.47 -19.22
N ALA A 329 0.91 -20.18 -19.04
CA ALA A 329 1.84 -19.21 -18.47
C ALA A 329 2.31 -19.58 -17.06
N LEU A 330 1.51 -20.32 -16.27
CA LEU A 330 1.88 -20.71 -14.90
C LEU A 330 3.12 -21.59 -14.87
N ALA A 331 3.23 -22.54 -15.80
CA ALA A 331 4.37 -23.45 -15.91
C ALA A 331 5.66 -22.69 -16.26
N LEU A 332 5.57 -21.72 -17.17
CA LEU A 332 6.71 -20.89 -17.59
C LEU A 332 7.16 -19.91 -16.50
N LEU A 333 6.23 -19.46 -15.64
CA LEU A 333 6.49 -18.48 -14.59
C LEU A 333 6.98 -19.11 -13.27
N GLY A 334 7.06 -20.45 -13.20
CA GLY A 334 7.54 -21.15 -12.00
C GLY A 334 6.68 -20.89 -10.77
N VAL A 335 5.38 -20.65 -10.96
CA VAL A 335 4.45 -20.37 -9.85
C VAL A 335 4.27 -21.64 -9.00
N PRO A 336 4.42 -21.58 -7.66
CA PRO A 336 4.19 -22.74 -6.80
C PRO A 336 2.78 -23.32 -6.95
N ASP A 337 2.62 -24.62 -6.69
CA ASP A 337 1.39 -25.37 -6.98
C ASP A 337 0.12 -24.73 -6.37
N HIS A 338 0.14 -24.37 -5.09
CA HIS A 338 -1.04 -23.81 -4.44
C HIS A 338 -1.50 -22.46 -5.04
N PRO A 339 -0.64 -21.44 -5.17
CA PRO A 339 -0.96 -20.22 -5.94
C PRO A 339 -1.38 -20.50 -7.39
N ALA A 340 -0.74 -21.46 -8.07
CA ALA A 340 -1.10 -21.82 -9.44
C ALA A 340 -2.54 -22.37 -9.52
N ARG A 341 -2.95 -23.22 -8.57
CA ARG A 341 -4.32 -23.73 -8.47
C ARG A 341 -5.35 -22.65 -8.15
N LEU A 342 -5.01 -21.67 -7.29
CA LEU A 342 -5.88 -20.49 -7.07
C LEU A 342 -6.02 -19.63 -8.34
N ILE A 343 -4.93 -19.43 -9.09
CA ILE A 343 -4.97 -18.70 -10.37
C ILE A 343 -5.81 -19.48 -11.38
N ALA A 344 -5.61 -20.80 -11.48
CA ALA A 344 -6.40 -21.66 -12.35
C ALA A 344 -7.90 -21.57 -12.04
N ALA A 345 -8.27 -21.62 -10.75
CA ALA A 345 -9.66 -21.44 -10.31
C ALA A 345 -10.22 -20.06 -10.72
N CYS A 346 -9.44 -18.98 -10.65
CA CYS A 346 -9.87 -17.68 -11.17
C CYS A 346 -10.18 -17.72 -12.67
N LEU A 347 -9.36 -18.43 -13.45
CA LEU A 347 -9.52 -18.54 -14.90
C LEU A 347 -10.75 -19.39 -15.28
N ASP A 348 -10.98 -20.49 -14.56
CA ASP A 348 -12.12 -21.39 -14.78
C ASP A 348 -13.45 -20.71 -14.41
N LEU A 349 -13.50 -20.06 -13.25
CA LEU A 349 -14.69 -19.38 -12.75
C LEU A 349 -15.04 -18.13 -13.56
N HIS A 350 -14.11 -17.57 -14.35
CA HIS A 350 -14.36 -16.32 -15.08
C HIS A 350 -15.52 -16.45 -16.07
N ALA A 351 -15.67 -17.60 -16.74
CA ALA A 351 -16.76 -17.83 -17.69
C ALA A 351 -18.13 -17.93 -16.98
N LEU A 352 -18.15 -18.44 -15.74
CA LEU A 352 -19.35 -18.58 -14.92
C LEU A 352 -19.77 -17.24 -14.29
N TYR A 353 -18.80 -16.37 -14.02
CA TYR A 353 -19.01 -15.06 -13.39
C TYR A 353 -18.35 -13.91 -14.18
N PRO A 354 -18.81 -13.62 -15.41
CA PRO A 354 -18.13 -12.70 -16.34
C PRO A 354 -17.94 -11.27 -15.78
N ASP A 355 -18.93 -10.77 -15.02
CA ASP A 355 -18.90 -9.42 -14.43
C ASP A 355 -17.92 -9.27 -13.25
N ARG A 356 -17.37 -10.39 -12.76
CA ARG A 356 -16.47 -10.41 -11.59
C ARG A 356 -15.01 -10.21 -11.94
N LYS A 357 -14.66 -10.20 -13.23
CA LYS A 357 -13.30 -9.95 -13.73
C LYS A 357 -12.25 -10.87 -13.09
N LEU A 358 -12.62 -12.13 -12.80
CA LEU A 358 -11.74 -13.08 -12.14
C LEU A 358 -10.44 -13.32 -12.92
N ARG A 359 -10.52 -13.38 -14.26
CA ARG A 359 -9.34 -13.44 -15.13
C ARG A 359 -8.41 -12.23 -14.96
N ASP A 360 -8.94 -11.00 -14.97
CA ASP A 360 -8.13 -9.78 -14.82
C ASP A 360 -7.37 -9.75 -13.49
N TRP A 361 -7.98 -10.31 -12.44
CA TRP A 361 -7.48 -10.32 -11.07
C TRP A 361 -6.90 -11.67 -10.64
N ALA A 362 -6.65 -12.60 -11.58
CA ALA A 362 -6.16 -13.93 -11.25
C ALA A 362 -4.78 -13.89 -10.59
N HIS A 363 -3.90 -13.00 -11.06
CA HIS A 363 -2.60 -12.71 -10.44
C HIS A 363 -2.68 -12.16 -9.00
N MET A 364 -3.84 -11.63 -8.62
CA MET A 364 -4.21 -11.20 -7.27
C MET A 364 -5.16 -12.20 -6.61
N LEU A 365 -5.13 -13.49 -7.00
CA LEU A 365 -5.93 -14.56 -6.41
C LEU A 365 -7.43 -14.24 -6.31
N GLY A 366 -7.94 -13.50 -7.30
CA GLY A 366 -9.33 -13.06 -7.40
C GLY A 366 -9.67 -11.75 -6.68
N PHE A 367 -8.79 -11.23 -5.81
CA PHE A 367 -9.03 -9.99 -5.08
C PHE A 367 -8.93 -8.78 -6.02
N ARG A 368 -10.05 -8.05 -6.14
CA ARG A 368 -10.21 -6.87 -7.00
C ARG A 368 -10.34 -5.54 -6.23
N GLY A 369 -10.18 -5.60 -4.92
CA GLY A 369 -10.38 -4.46 -4.03
C GLY A 369 -9.18 -3.52 -3.96
N HIS A 370 -9.39 -2.32 -3.41
CA HIS A 370 -8.29 -1.46 -3.02
C HIS A 370 -7.53 -2.04 -1.82
N PHE A 371 -6.21 -2.00 -1.92
CA PHE A 371 -5.32 -2.47 -0.86
C PHE A 371 -5.44 -1.63 0.41
N SER A 372 -5.50 -0.30 0.28
CA SER A 372 -5.67 0.63 1.40
C SER A 372 -6.83 1.58 1.11
N THR A 373 -7.71 1.79 2.09
CA THR A 373 -8.83 2.72 2.01
C THR A 373 -9.07 3.37 3.36
N LYS A 374 -9.48 4.63 3.38
CA LYS A 374 -9.92 5.32 4.60
C LYS A 374 -11.27 6.00 4.42
N SER A 375 -11.96 6.29 5.52
CA SER A 375 -13.09 7.22 5.51
C SER A 375 -12.60 8.63 5.15
N ARG A 376 -13.49 9.44 4.57
CA ARG A 376 -13.12 10.77 4.05
C ARG A 376 -12.46 11.67 5.11
N ARG A 377 -13.01 11.65 6.33
CA ARG A 377 -12.60 12.49 7.48
C ARG A 377 -11.60 11.82 8.44
N TYR A 378 -11.01 10.68 8.06
CA TYR A 378 -10.06 9.99 8.95
C TYR A 378 -8.74 10.77 9.15
N SER A 379 -8.19 11.37 8.10
CA SER A 379 -6.95 12.16 8.14
C SER A 379 -6.71 12.84 6.77
N THR A 380 -5.48 13.31 6.49
CA THR A 380 -5.02 13.74 5.16
C THR A 380 -5.20 12.69 4.05
N THR A 381 -4.86 13.02 2.80
CA THR A 381 -4.95 12.12 1.65
C THR A 381 -3.58 11.84 1.03
N LEU A 382 -3.44 10.70 0.35
CA LEU A 382 -2.25 10.40 -0.46
C LEU A 382 -2.02 11.44 -1.57
N GLY A 383 -3.08 12.10 -2.05
CA GLY A 383 -2.99 13.19 -3.01
C GLY A 383 -2.36 14.44 -2.39
N ALA A 384 -2.83 14.84 -1.21
CA ALA A 384 -2.27 15.98 -0.47
C ALA A 384 -0.80 15.76 -0.10
N LEU A 385 -0.42 14.57 0.38
CA LEU A 385 0.99 14.26 0.68
C LEU A 385 1.89 14.32 -0.56
N ARG A 386 1.39 13.84 -1.71
CA ARG A 386 2.08 13.97 -3.00
C ARG A 386 2.21 15.43 -3.42
N GLN A 387 1.15 16.22 -3.24
CA GLN A 387 1.16 17.64 -3.57
C GLN A 387 2.16 18.41 -2.72
N THR A 388 2.19 18.20 -1.40
CA THR A 388 3.19 18.83 -0.51
C THR A 388 4.62 18.55 -0.96
N ARG A 389 4.93 17.33 -1.42
CA ARG A 389 6.26 17.04 -1.98
C ARG A 389 6.49 17.70 -3.34
N ALA A 390 5.48 17.75 -4.19
CA ALA A 390 5.57 18.42 -5.49
C ALA A 390 5.81 19.93 -5.31
N ASP A 391 5.09 20.58 -4.38
CA ASP A 391 5.24 21.99 -4.06
C ASP A 391 6.62 22.28 -3.47
N TYR A 392 7.10 21.45 -2.54
CA TYR A 392 8.45 21.56 -2.00
C TYR A 392 9.52 21.47 -3.11
N ARG A 393 9.37 20.54 -4.05
CA ARG A 393 10.31 20.41 -5.19
C ARG A 393 10.17 21.56 -6.18
N ALA A 394 8.96 22.06 -6.42
CA ALA A 394 8.72 23.21 -7.27
C ALA A 394 9.34 24.48 -6.68
N ALA A 395 9.23 24.71 -5.36
CA ALA A 395 9.87 25.81 -4.66
C ALA A 395 11.40 25.73 -4.77
N GLN A 396 12.00 24.56 -4.52
CA GLN A 396 13.44 24.35 -4.73
C GLN A 396 13.88 24.65 -6.16
N GLN A 397 13.10 24.20 -7.16
CA GLN A 397 13.41 24.44 -8.55
C GLN A 397 13.28 25.93 -8.92
N ARG A 398 12.26 26.63 -8.42
CA ARG A 398 12.11 28.08 -8.62
C ARG A 398 13.30 28.84 -8.06
N ALA A 399 13.69 28.54 -6.82
CA ALA A 399 14.86 29.17 -6.19
C ALA A 399 16.14 28.92 -6.99
N ALA A 400 16.37 27.68 -7.45
CA ALA A 400 17.55 27.34 -8.25
C ALA A 400 17.58 28.05 -9.63
N LEU A 401 16.41 28.40 -10.18
CA LEU A 401 16.27 29.11 -11.44
C LEU A 401 16.19 30.64 -11.27
N GLY A 402 16.22 31.15 -10.04
CA GLY A 402 16.04 32.58 -9.76
C GLY A 402 14.66 33.11 -10.14
N LEU A 403 13.64 32.25 -10.15
CA LEU A 403 12.25 32.65 -10.44
C LEU A 403 11.62 33.32 -9.19
N PRO A 404 10.70 34.28 -9.36
CA PRO A 404 10.03 34.94 -8.24
C PRO A 404 9.33 33.94 -7.32
N ASP A 405 9.44 34.16 -6.01
CA ASP A 405 8.67 33.41 -5.01
C ASP A 405 7.24 33.98 -4.93
N PRO A 406 6.20 33.19 -5.21
CA PRO A 406 4.81 33.66 -5.11
C PRO A 406 4.43 34.16 -3.71
N ASP A 407 5.07 33.68 -2.64
CA ASP A 407 4.78 34.10 -1.27
C ASP A 407 5.42 35.45 -0.93
N GLU A 408 6.59 35.76 -1.51
CA GLU A 408 7.28 37.04 -1.35
C GLU A 408 6.83 38.10 -2.36
N THR A 409 6.37 37.66 -3.53
CA THR A 409 5.92 38.52 -4.64
C THR A 409 4.56 38.04 -5.19
N PRO A 410 3.45 38.23 -4.45
CA PRO A 410 2.13 37.75 -4.87
C PRO A 410 1.64 38.34 -6.20
N GLU A 411 2.11 39.53 -6.55
CA GLU A 411 1.85 40.21 -7.82
C GLU A 411 2.60 39.60 -9.02
N ALA A 412 3.71 38.89 -8.77
CA ALA A 412 4.48 38.21 -9.81
C ALA A 412 3.72 36.96 -10.28
N THR A 413 3.00 37.11 -11.39
CA THR A 413 2.22 36.03 -11.99
C THR A 413 3.02 35.36 -13.10
N THR A 414 3.11 34.02 -13.06
CA THR A 414 3.79 33.24 -14.10
C THR A 414 2.79 32.35 -14.84
N LEU A 415 2.95 32.26 -16.17
CA LEU A 415 2.23 31.32 -17.02
C LEU A 415 3.17 30.18 -17.42
N THR A 416 2.85 28.96 -16.99
CA THR A 416 3.59 27.75 -17.40
C THR A 416 2.79 27.01 -18.47
N LEU A 417 3.38 26.92 -19.66
CA LEU A 417 2.87 26.13 -20.78
C LEU A 417 3.68 24.84 -20.87
N ALA A 418 3.02 23.69 -20.74
CA ALA A 418 3.68 22.40 -20.77
C ALA A 418 2.98 21.45 -21.75
N HIS A 419 3.80 20.73 -22.53
CA HIS A 419 3.35 19.66 -23.41
C HIS A 419 4.19 18.42 -23.12
N TRP A 420 3.53 17.34 -22.69
CA TRP A 420 4.19 16.08 -22.36
C TRP A 420 3.46 14.93 -23.02
N THR A 421 4.24 14.01 -23.60
CA THR A 421 3.78 12.78 -24.23
C THR A 421 4.47 11.58 -23.59
N TYR A 422 3.77 10.46 -23.53
CA TYR A 422 4.33 9.21 -23.04
C TYR A 422 5.32 8.62 -24.06
N ALA A 423 6.54 8.32 -23.61
CA ALA A 423 7.64 7.86 -24.45
C ALA A 423 8.21 6.49 -24.02
N GLY A 424 7.41 5.68 -23.32
CA GLY A 424 7.81 4.36 -22.82
C GLY A 424 8.13 4.34 -21.32
N HIS A 425 8.77 3.26 -20.88
CA HIS A 425 9.19 3.09 -19.49
C HIS A 425 10.40 2.15 -19.37
N GLY A 426 11.01 2.11 -18.20
CA GLY A 426 12.04 1.16 -17.85
C GLY A 426 13.46 1.64 -18.10
N HIS A 427 14.40 0.74 -17.85
CA HIS A 427 15.82 0.98 -17.96
C HIS A 427 16.45 -0.05 -18.91
N THR A 428 17.58 0.31 -19.51
CA THR A 428 18.49 -0.71 -20.04
C THR A 428 19.07 -1.56 -18.90
N PRO A 429 19.70 -2.73 -19.17
CA PRO A 429 20.31 -3.54 -18.12
C PRO A 429 21.32 -2.77 -17.25
N GLY A 430 22.18 -1.95 -17.86
CA GLY A 430 23.16 -1.12 -17.16
C GLY A 430 22.51 0.04 -16.39
N GLU A 431 21.48 0.69 -16.95
CA GLU A 431 20.72 1.73 -16.23
C GLU A 431 19.98 1.12 -15.03
N SER A 432 19.51 -0.13 -15.14
CA SER A 432 18.86 -0.88 -14.05
C SER A 432 19.84 -1.15 -12.92
N TRP A 433 21.05 -1.57 -13.24
CA TRP A 433 22.14 -1.75 -12.27
C TRP A 433 22.47 -0.42 -11.56
N LEU A 434 22.60 0.66 -12.31
CA LEU A 434 22.88 2.00 -11.77
C LEU A 434 21.75 2.50 -10.87
N ALA A 435 20.50 2.33 -11.27
CA ALA A 435 19.33 2.68 -10.47
C ALA A 435 19.25 1.88 -9.17
N ALA A 436 19.58 0.58 -9.21
CA ALA A 436 19.62 -0.27 -8.03
C ALA A 436 20.69 0.16 -7.01
N ASN A 437 21.86 0.61 -7.47
CA ASN A 437 22.92 1.16 -6.64
C ASN A 437 22.53 2.52 -6.06
N ILE A 438 22.06 3.47 -6.88
CA ILE A 438 21.57 4.77 -6.40
C ILE A 438 20.50 4.61 -5.32
N ARG A 439 19.56 3.68 -5.51
CA ARG A 439 18.55 3.36 -4.49
C ARG A 439 19.20 2.87 -3.19
N ARG A 440 20.18 1.97 -3.29
CA ARG A 440 20.89 1.41 -2.14
C ARG A 440 21.62 2.50 -1.37
N ASP A 441 22.29 3.41 -2.06
CA ASP A 441 23.00 4.53 -1.45
C ASP A 441 22.03 5.48 -0.75
N ILE A 442 20.90 5.81 -1.40
CA ILE A 442 19.85 6.62 -0.78
C ILE A 442 19.28 5.94 0.47
N GLN A 443 19.08 4.63 0.44
CA GLN A 443 18.60 3.86 1.59
C GLN A 443 19.63 3.89 2.72
N HIS A 444 20.88 3.56 2.42
CA HIS A 444 21.97 3.55 3.38
C HIS A 444 22.15 4.91 4.05
N ASN A 445 22.17 6.00 3.27
CA ASN A 445 22.27 7.35 3.81
C ASN A 445 21.12 7.70 4.77
N ARG A 446 19.91 7.16 4.54
CA ARG A 446 18.78 7.37 5.46
C ARG A 446 18.93 6.56 6.75
N GLU A 447 19.40 5.32 6.65
CA GLU A 447 19.68 4.47 7.81
C GLU A 447 20.76 5.10 8.68
N THR A 448 21.88 5.50 8.09
CA THR A 448 22.97 6.23 8.77
C THR A 448 22.49 7.54 9.40
N ALA A 449 21.67 8.32 8.70
CA ALA A 449 21.12 9.56 9.25
C ALA A 449 20.17 9.29 10.43
N HIS A 450 19.43 8.19 10.40
CA HIS A 450 18.55 7.79 11.49
C HIS A 450 19.33 7.30 12.72
N GLU A 451 20.37 6.51 12.52
CA GLU A 451 21.32 6.08 13.56
C GLU A 451 21.97 7.29 14.22
N ALA A 452 22.56 8.19 13.42
CA ALA A 452 23.19 9.41 13.94
C ALA A 452 22.20 10.32 14.72
N LEU A 453 20.94 10.40 14.29
CA LEU A 453 19.92 11.17 15.02
C LEU A 453 19.54 10.50 16.36
N ALA A 454 19.58 9.18 16.44
CA ALA A 454 19.32 8.46 17.68
C ALA A 454 20.47 8.66 18.68
N ASP A 455 21.72 8.61 18.20
CA ASP A 455 22.92 8.84 19.01
C ASP A 455 22.93 10.26 19.59
N LEU A 456 22.64 11.28 18.76
CA LEU A 456 22.52 12.68 19.22
C LEU A 456 21.45 12.89 20.31
N ARG A 457 20.37 12.11 20.28
CA ARG A 457 19.32 12.20 21.31
C ARG A 457 19.77 11.56 22.63
N GLN A 458 20.53 10.48 22.57
CA GLN A 458 21.10 9.83 23.75
C GLN A 458 22.17 10.72 24.38
N GLU A 459 23.06 11.31 23.59
CA GLU A 459 24.08 12.26 24.07
C GLU A 459 23.46 13.49 24.75
N GLY A 460 22.39 14.06 24.17
CA GLY A 460 21.66 15.18 24.78
C GLY A 460 20.87 14.83 26.06
N GLU A 461 20.52 13.55 26.27
CA GLU A 461 19.94 13.08 27.54
C GLU A 461 21.02 12.86 28.62
N HIS A 462 22.25 12.50 28.22
CA HIS A 462 23.39 12.36 29.13
C HIS A 462 24.01 13.70 29.58
N ASP A 463 23.89 14.77 28.78
CA ASP A 463 24.34 16.12 29.16
C ASP A 463 23.35 16.87 30.08
N HIS A 464 22.24 16.24 30.46
CA HIS A 464 21.20 16.77 31.34
C HIS A 464 21.02 16.00 32.65
N GLU A 465 21.85 14.99 32.93
CA GLU A 465 22.10 14.42 34.26
C GLU A 465 23.38 14.99 34.88
#